data_AF-A0A2S7SYF7-F1
#
_entry.id   AF-A0A2S7SYF7-F1
#
_cell.length_a   1.000
_cell.length_b   1.000
_cell.length_c   1.000
_cell.angle_alpha   90.00
_cell.angle_beta   90.00
_cell.angle_gamma   90.00
#
_symmetry.space_group_name_H-M   'P 1'
#
loop_
_entity.id
_entity.type
_entity.pdbx_description
1 polymer ?
#
loop_
_entity_poly.entity_id
_entity_poly.type
_entity_poly.pdbx_seq_one_letter_code
_entity_poly.pdbx_strand_id
1 'polypeptide(L)'
;MNIQLLTIVCSDCNKTHEINIDIDTLTEAQIKGTEQFSAKFTCPEIAVMYKVIGVVFDFTVNNLKDNSPQHVRDSIANQLKEEWGGLDFEDKLQRFIKLNHAFYGTPDEYYQLLRPIVSSYCCGNFYPSITSAGALGERILNRLVLKTRDYFKSSQYYDLSIQKSSNWPTLIKALIEWKVISEDIGDAFTKLKKYRNDSIHYNAGYDFEGNSYEAIKLLLEIVDKQFNYLNRKDLFWAFDCPGEVLVRTSALSDPFVKEFVLPYCRLITPFCEPMATPPIRGKNTPLKPLSDEDFIKIRSSK
;
A
#
# COMPACT_ATOMS: atom_id res chain seq x y z
N MET A 1 -15.65 6.66 -32.53
CA MET A 1 -15.96 7.50 -31.36
C MET A 1 -16.68 8.74 -31.86
N ASN A 2 -17.99 8.57 -32.03
CA ASN A 2 -18.91 9.66 -32.27
C ASN A 2 -19.38 10.19 -30.91
N ILE A 3 -18.72 11.23 -30.40
CA ILE A 3 -18.98 11.77 -29.05
C ILE A 3 -19.98 12.92 -29.16
N GLN A 4 -21.09 12.83 -28.44
CA GLN A 4 -22.04 13.93 -28.25
C GLN A 4 -21.94 14.50 -26.83
N LEU A 5 -22.03 15.83 -26.74
CA LEU A 5 -22.14 16.54 -25.49
C LEU A 5 -23.61 16.64 -25.09
N LEU A 6 -23.94 16.14 -23.91
CA LEU A 6 -25.28 16.23 -23.35
C LEU A 6 -25.24 17.05 -22.05
N THR A 7 -26.14 18.02 -21.96
CA THR A 7 -26.26 18.90 -20.82
C THR A 7 -27.36 18.39 -19.90
N ILE A 8 -27.04 18.10 -18.64
CA ILE A 8 -28.02 17.68 -17.63
C ILE A 8 -28.05 18.65 -16.45
N VAL A 9 -29.23 18.88 -15.90
CA VAL A 9 -29.38 19.53 -14.59
C VAL A 9 -29.31 18.45 -13.53
N CYS A 10 -28.29 18.47 -12.68
CA CYS A 10 -28.09 17.47 -11.64
C CYS A 10 -29.05 17.69 -10.47
N SER A 11 -29.76 16.65 -10.05
CA SER A 11 -30.68 16.67 -8.90
C SER A 11 -30.00 16.83 -7.55
N ASP A 12 -28.69 16.55 -7.47
CA ASP A 12 -27.95 16.54 -6.20
C ASP A 12 -27.37 17.92 -5.87
N CYS A 13 -26.85 18.63 -6.87
CA CYS A 13 -26.23 19.94 -6.69
C CYS A 13 -27.01 21.10 -7.34
N ASN A 14 -28.09 20.82 -8.08
CA ASN A 14 -28.86 21.77 -8.89
C ASN A 14 -28.03 22.56 -9.92
N LYS A 15 -26.82 22.09 -10.27
CA LYS A 15 -25.97 22.67 -11.31
C LYS A 15 -26.14 21.92 -12.62
N THR A 16 -25.82 22.62 -13.69
CA THR A 16 -25.78 22.08 -15.04
C THR A 16 -24.42 21.43 -15.29
N HIS A 17 -24.41 20.18 -15.74
CA HIS A 17 -23.19 19.44 -16.09
C HIS A 17 -23.22 18.99 -17.53
N GLU A 18 -22.03 18.98 -18.14
CA GLU A 18 -21.79 18.46 -19.47
C GLU A 18 -21.26 17.03 -19.37
N ILE A 19 -21.89 16.11 -20.10
CA ILE A 19 -21.49 14.70 -20.16
C ILE A 19 -21.18 14.36 -21.60
N ASN A 20 -20.01 13.77 -21.81
CA ASN A 20 -19.64 13.17 -23.09
C ASN A 20 -20.24 11.77 -23.18
N ILE A 21 -21.09 11.54 -24.18
CA ILE A 21 -21.68 10.24 -24.46
C ILE A 21 -21.11 9.75 -25.78
N ASP A 22 -20.52 8.55 -25.78
CA ASP A 22 -20.12 7.88 -27.01
C ASP A 22 -21.36 7.20 -27.61
N ILE A 23 -21.89 7.76 -28.69
CA ILE A 23 -23.12 7.29 -29.33
C ILE A 23 -22.94 5.86 -29.85
N ASP A 24 -21.71 5.49 -30.20
CA ASP A 24 -21.36 4.15 -30.66
C ASP A 24 -21.62 3.08 -29.57
N THR A 25 -21.83 3.48 -28.31
CA THR A 25 -22.14 2.57 -27.18
C THR A 25 -23.63 2.46 -26.84
N LEU A 26 -24.50 3.23 -27.51
CA LEU A 26 -25.94 3.25 -27.24
C LEU A 26 -26.70 2.24 -28.11
N THR A 27 -27.79 1.69 -27.59
CA THR A 27 -28.73 0.87 -28.40
C THR A 27 -29.53 1.78 -29.35
N GLU A 28 -30.02 1.24 -30.47
CA GLU A 28 -30.92 2.00 -31.35
C GLU A 28 -32.16 2.54 -30.62
N ALA A 29 -32.66 1.81 -29.62
CA ALA A 29 -33.79 2.20 -28.80
C ALA A 29 -33.47 3.39 -27.87
N GLN A 30 -32.25 3.48 -27.37
CA GLN A 30 -31.74 4.63 -26.59
C GLN A 30 -31.52 5.85 -27.48
N ILE A 31 -30.97 5.67 -28.68
CA ILE A 31 -30.78 6.74 -29.67
C ILE A 31 -32.14 7.32 -30.12
N LYS A 32 -33.14 6.45 -30.32
CA LYS A 32 -34.52 6.84 -30.69
C LYS A 32 -35.34 7.40 -29.50
N GLY A 33 -34.77 7.45 -28.30
CA GLY A 33 -35.43 7.98 -27.10
C GLY A 33 -36.54 7.10 -26.53
N THR A 34 -36.66 5.85 -26.99
CA THR A 34 -37.67 4.88 -26.53
C THR A 34 -37.26 4.11 -25.28
N GLU A 35 -35.96 4.08 -24.97
CA GLU A 35 -35.40 3.45 -23.78
C GLU A 35 -34.61 4.48 -22.97
N GLN A 36 -34.75 4.48 -21.64
CA GLN A 36 -33.99 5.39 -20.79
C GLN A 36 -32.51 5.01 -20.78
N PHE A 37 -31.68 5.96 -21.20
CA PHE A 37 -30.24 5.87 -20.99
C PHE A 37 -29.91 6.29 -19.56
N SER A 38 -29.55 5.32 -18.71
CA SER A 38 -28.91 5.61 -17.42
C SER A 38 -27.43 5.89 -17.68
N ALA A 39 -27.10 7.12 -18.04
CA ALA A 39 -25.72 7.57 -17.98
C ALA A 39 -25.18 7.26 -16.58
N LYS A 40 -23.99 6.63 -16.49
CA LYS A 40 -23.24 6.54 -15.23
C LYS A 40 -22.73 7.93 -14.87
N PHE A 41 -23.65 8.83 -14.53
CA PHE A 41 -23.35 10.18 -14.11
C PHE A 41 -23.21 10.19 -12.59
N THR A 42 -22.00 10.51 -12.12
CA THR A 42 -21.77 10.88 -10.72
C THR A 42 -21.56 12.37 -10.69
N CYS A 43 -22.31 13.08 -9.85
CA CYS A 43 -22.14 14.52 -9.72
C CYS A 43 -20.72 14.84 -9.23
N PRO A 44 -19.93 15.67 -9.94
CA PRO A 44 -18.55 15.97 -9.57
C PRO A 44 -18.44 16.77 -8.26
N GLU A 45 -19.54 17.45 -7.89
CA GLU A 45 -19.67 18.23 -6.67
C GLU A 45 -19.89 17.36 -5.43
N ILE A 46 -20.18 16.06 -5.56
CA ILE A 46 -20.35 15.19 -4.39
C ILE A 46 -19.02 15.08 -3.64
N ALA A 47 -19.08 15.23 -2.32
CA ALA A 47 -17.95 15.01 -1.44
C ALA A 47 -17.62 13.52 -1.38
N VAL A 48 -16.39 13.19 -1.75
CA VAL A 48 -15.88 11.82 -1.78
C VAL A 48 -14.48 11.78 -1.18
N MET A 49 -14.16 10.66 -0.54
CA MET A 49 -12.80 10.33 -0.10
C MET A 49 -12.40 8.96 -0.64
N TYR A 50 -11.09 8.74 -0.76
CA TYR A 50 -10.56 7.43 -1.10
C TYR A 50 -10.52 6.55 0.14
N LYS A 51 -11.29 5.47 0.14
CA LYS A 51 -11.20 4.37 1.11
C LYS A 51 -10.27 3.29 0.57
N VAL A 52 -9.33 2.86 1.39
CA VAL A 52 -8.50 1.69 1.10
C VAL A 52 -9.38 0.44 1.16
N ILE A 53 -9.35 -0.35 0.08
CA ILE A 53 -10.05 -1.63 -0.02
C ILE A 53 -9.09 -2.82 -0.08
N GLY A 54 -7.91 -2.64 -0.67
CA GLY A 54 -6.87 -3.65 -0.72
C GLY A 54 -5.97 -3.50 0.49
N VAL A 55 -5.92 -4.53 1.34
CA VAL A 55 -5.07 -4.56 2.52
C VAL A 55 -4.46 -5.94 2.69
N VAL A 56 -3.19 -5.97 3.09
CA VAL A 56 -2.59 -7.14 3.72
C VAL A 56 -2.60 -6.93 5.22
N PHE A 57 -3.05 -7.93 5.95
CA PHE A 57 -2.95 -8.00 7.39
C PHE A 57 -2.17 -9.26 7.79
N ASP A 58 -1.07 -9.07 8.51
CA ASP A 58 -0.28 -10.13 9.12
C ASP A 58 -0.08 -9.82 10.59
N PHE A 59 -0.72 -10.61 11.44
CA PHE A 59 -0.56 -10.55 12.88
C PHE A 59 -0.14 -11.92 13.42
N THR A 60 0.45 -12.76 12.58
CA THR A 60 0.80 -14.15 12.93
C THR A 60 1.71 -14.20 14.16
N VAL A 61 2.75 -13.37 14.20
CA VAL A 61 3.66 -13.30 15.36
C VAL A 61 2.93 -12.79 16.60
N ASN A 62 2.07 -11.78 16.46
CA ASN A 62 1.29 -11.25 17.59
C ASN A 62 0.32 -12.30 18.14
N ASN A 63 -0.25 -13.12 17.27
CA ASN A 63 -1.15 -14.20 17.65
C ASN A 63 -0.42 -15.37 18.30
N LEU A 64 0.87 -15.56 18.02
CA LEU A 64 1.69 -16.58 18.70
C LEU A 64 2.11 -16.15 20.11
N LYS A 65 2.16 -14.84 20.38
CA LYS A 65 2.43 -14.31 21.73
C LYS A 65 1.23 -14.56 22.66
N ASP A 66 1.46 -14.56 23.97
CA ASP A 66 0.54 -15.04 25.04
C ASP A 66 -0.86 -14.38 25.14
N ASN A 67 -1.24 -13.54 24.17
CA ASN A 67 -2.50 -12.81 24.15
C ASN A 67 -3.62 -13.52 23.36
N SER A 68 -3.32 -14.62 22.65
CA SER A 68 -4.31 -15.34 21.84
C SER A 68 -4.77 -16.66 22.46
N PRO A 69 -6.01 -17.11 22.18
CA PRO A 69 -6.50 -18.41 22.64
C PRO A 69 -5.57 -19.57 22.24
N GLN A 70 -5.42 -20.56 23.12
CA GLN A 70 -4.51 -21.69 22.90
C GLN A 70 -4.71 -22.39 21.55
N HIS A 71 -5.97 -22.67 21.17
CA HIS A 71 -6.28 -23.34 19.91
C HIS A 71 -5.82 -22.55 18.67
N VAL A 72 -5.81 -21.21 18.73
CA VAL A 72 -5.29 -20.35 17.64
C VAL A 72 -3.77 -20.47 17.56
N ARG A 73 -3.09 -20.41 18.71
CA ARG A 73 -1.63 -20.58 18.78
C ARG A 73 -1.20 -21.94 18.25
N ASP A 74 -1.87 -23.00 18.66
CA ASP A 74 -1.59 -24.37 18.22
C ASP A 74 -1.84 -24.52 16.71
N SER A 75 -2.93 -23.94 16.19
CA SER A 75 -3.22 -23.96 14.75
C SER A 75 -2.13 -23.27 13.93
N ILE A 76 -1.68 -22.08 14.36
CA ILE A 76 -0.61 -21.35 13.67
C ILE A 76 0.70 -22.13 13.76
N ALA A 77 1.06 -22.62 14.95
CA ALA A 77 2.28 -23.40 15.14
C ALA A 77 2.28 -24.67 14.28
N ASN A 78 1.16 -25.39 14.19
CA ASN A 78 1.02 -26.57 13.33
C ASN A 78 1.21 -26.21 11.84
N GLN A 79 0.60 -25.12 11.37
CA GLN A 79 0.80 -24.64 9.99
C GLN A 79 2.28 -24.33 9.70
N LEU A 80 2.96 -23.62 10.62
CA LEU A 80 4.38 -23.32 10.47
C LEU A 80 5.25 -24.58 10.51
N LYS A 81 4.86 -25.59 11.30
CA LYS A 81 5.55 -26.88 11.38
C LYS A 81 5.41 -27.70 10.11
N GLU A 82 4.25 -27.65 9.47
CA GLU A 82 4.02 -28.25 8.15
C GLU A 82 4.86 -27.54 7.07
N GLU A 83 4.98 -26.22 7.11
CA GLU A 83 5.73 -25.44 6.13
C GLU A 83 7.25 -25.59 6.27
N TRP A 84 7.77 -25.55 7.49
CA TRP A 84 9.22 -25.56 7.75
C TRP A 84 9.79 -26.92 8.16
N GLY A 85 8.92 -27.91 8.38
CA GLY A 85 9.27 -29.23 8.87
C GLY A 85 9.53 -29.29 10.39
N GLY A 86 9.38 -30.49 10.96
CA GLY A 86 9.40 -30.71 12.41
C GLY A 86 10.77 -30.74 13.09
N LEU A 87 11.87 -30.86 12.33
CA LEU A 87 13.22 -30.84 12.89
C LEU A 87 13.53 -29.45 13.47
N ASP A 88 14.03 -29.39 14.70
CA ASP A 88 14.39 -28.17 15.44
C ASP A 88 13.30 -27.08 15.40
N PHE A 89 12.03 -27.50 15.38
CA PHE A 89 10.91 -26.60 15.14
C PHE A 89 10.78 -25.49 16.19
N GLU A 90 11.12 -25.79 17.44
CA GLU A 90 11.08 -24.79 18.52
C GLU A 90 12.04 -23.63 18.24
N ASP A 91 13.28 -23.91 17.82
CA ASP A 91 14.24 -22.86 17.48
C ASP A 91 13.77 -22.02 16.28
N LYS A 92 13.14 -22.66 15.28
CA LYS A 92 12.55 -21.95 14.13
C LYS A 92 11.43 -21.02 14.57
N LEU A 93 10.55 -21.50 15.45
CA LEU A 93 9.44 -20.74 16.00
C LEU A 93 9.93 -19.55 16.84
N GLN A 94 10.95 -19.76 17.68
CA GLN A 94 11.55 -18.69 18.48
C GLN A 94 12.21 -17.63 17.60
N ARG A 95 12.92 -18.01 16.52
CA ARG A 95 13.43 -17.06 15.52
C ARG A 95 12.31 -16.23 14.87
N PHE A 96 11.20 -16.87 14.52
CA PHE A 96 10.04 -16.17 13.95
C PHE A 96 9.41 -15.18 14.93
N ILE A 97 9.19 -15.60 16.18
CA ILE A 97 8.65 -14.75 17.23
C ILE A 97 9.58 -13.57 17.54
N LYS A 98 10.90 -13.81 17.52
CA LYS A 98 11.94 -12.80 17.75
C LYS A 98 11.91 -11.69 16.70
N LEU A 99 11.58 -11.98 15.44
CA LEU A 99 11.43 -10.95 14.40
C LEU A 99 10.31 -9.94 14.72
N ASN A 100 9.30 -10.35 15.49
CA ASN A 100 8.22 -9.48 15.99
C ASN A 100 7.60 -8.58 14.91
N HIS A 101 7.33 -9.15 13.74
CA HIS A 101 6.71 -8.40 12.66
C HIS A 101 5.20 -8.52 12.71
N ALA A 102 4.53 -7.38 12.60
CA ALA A 102 3.12 -7.29 12.30
C ALA A 102 2.95 -6.23 11.20
N PHE A 103 2.04 -6.48 10.26
CA PHE A 103 1.87 -5.63 9.10
C PHE A 103 0.40 -5.40 8.81
N TYR A 104 0.02 -4.14 8.59
CA TYR A 104 -1.31 -3.76 8.14
C TYR A 104 -1.17 -2.68 7.07
N GLY A 105 -1.03 -3.09 5.81
CA GLY A 105 -0.51 -2.20 4.79
C GLY A 105 -0.89 -2.56 3.36
N THR A 106 -0.23 -1.89 2.42
CA THR A 106 -0.50 -2.06 0.99
C THR A 106 -0.22 -3.50 0.55
N PRO A 107 -1.10 -4.11 -0.28
CA PRO A 107 -0.94 -5.46 -0.80
C PRO A 107 0.07 -5.52 -1.96
N ASP A 108 1.22 -4.90 -1.78
CA ASP A 108 2.28 -4.88 -2.78
C ASP A 108 3.08 -6.20 -2.78
N GLU A 109 3.77 -6.48 -3.88
CA GLU A 109 4.54 -7.73 -4.11
C GLU A 109 5.56 -8.00 -3.01
N TYR A 110 6.06 -6.95 -2.34
CA TYR A 110 7.10 -7.06 -1.33
C TYR A 110 6.67 -7.92 -0.15
N TYR A 111 5.39 -7.87 0.24
CA TYR A 111 4.89 -8.68 1.33
C TYR A 111 4.94 -10.18 1.00
N GLN A 112 4.59 -10.56 -0.23
CA GLN A 112 4.71 -11.95 -0.68
C GLN A 112 6.17 -12.40 -0.72
N LEU A 113 7.08 -11.51 -1.12
CA LEU A 113 8.52 -11.77 -1.16
C LEU A 113 9.19 -11.81 0.22
N LEU A 114 8.59 -11.21 1.25
CA LEU A 114 9.07 -11.30 2.63
C LEU A 114 8.96 -12.72 3.19
N ARG A 115 7.89 -13.45 2.87
CA ARG A 115 7.64 -14.80 3.41
C ARG A 115 8.81 -15.78 3.18
N PRO A 116 9.35 -15.96 1.96
CA PRO A 116 10.50 -16.85 1.75
C PRO A 116 11.79 -16.36 2.41
N ILE A 117 11.99 -15.04 2.55
CA ILE A 117 13.15 -14.45 3.24
C ILE A 117 13.11 -14.81 4.73
N VAL A 118 11.96 -14.56 5.37
CA VAL A 118 11.72 -14.88 6.78
C VAL A 118 11.81 -16.38 7.02
N SER A 119 11.21 -17.18 6.14
CA SER A 119 11.25 -18.66 6.25
C SER A 119 12.67 -19.19 6.14
N SER A 120 13.49 -18.64 5.23
CA SER A 120 14.91 -19.00 5.09
C SER A 120 15.67 -18.75 6.39
N TYR A 121 15.46 -17.58 7.02
CA TYR A 121 16.07 -17.26 8.31
C TYR A 121 15.61 -18.18 9.44
N CYS A 122 14.30 -18.42 9.55
CA CYS A 122 13.77 -19.27 10.61
C CYS A 122 14.35 -20.69 10.50
N CYS A 123 14.49 -21.22 9.28
CA CYS A 123 15.08 -22.52 8.99
C CYS A 123 16.62 -22.58 9.11
N GLY A 124 17.30 -21.52 9.54
CA GLY A 124 18.76 -21.50 9.69
C GLY A 124 19.54 -21.26 8.40
N ASN A 125 18.86 -20.97 7.28
CA ASN A 125 19.50 -20.63 6.00
C ASN A 125 19.89 -19.14 5.98
N PHE A 126 20.83 -18.76 6.86
CA PHE A 126 21.18 -17.37 7.14
C PHE A 126 21.81 -16.62 5.95
N TYR A 127 22.68 -17.28 5.18
CA TYR A 127 23.27 -16.67 3.99
C TYR A 127 22.22 -16.37 2.90
N PRO A 128 21.37 -17.34 2.48
CA PRO A 128 20.27 -17.05 1.57
C PRO A 128 19.32 -15.97 2.09
N SER A 129 19.05 -15.93 3.40
CA SER A 129 18.13 -14.94 3.95
C SER A 129 18.69 -13.51 3.90
N ILE A 130 19.97 -13.30 4.24
CA ILE A 130 20.60 -11.96 4.16
C ILE A 130 20.75 -11.47 2.72
N THR A 131 21.14 -12.34 1.79
CA THR A 131 21.28 -11.96 0.38
C THR A 131 19.92 -11.65 -0.24
N SER A 132 18.89 -12.43 0.10
CA SER A 132 17.52 -12.20 -0.38
C SER A 132 16.92 -10.93 0.22
N ALA A 133 17.21 -10.62 1.48
CA ALA A 133 16.82 -9.36 2.11
C ALA A 133 17.40 -8.15 1.39
N GLY A 134 18.70 -8.20 1.07
CA GLY A 134 19.37 -7.18 0.26
C GLY A 134 18.76 -7.04 -1.14
N ALA A 135 18.47 -8.16 -1.81
CA ALA A 135 17.86 -8.15 -3.14
C ALA A 135 16.45 -7.55 -3.14
N LEU A 136 15.61 -7.87 -2.14
CA LEU A 136 14.29 -7.25 -2.01
C LEU A 136 14.40 -5.74 -1.70
N GLY A 137 15.35 -5.33 -0.85
CA GLY A 137 15.64 -3.92 -0.62
C GLY A 137 16.01 -3.17 -1.91
N GLU A 138 16.88 -3.75 -2.75
CA GLU A 138 17.24 -3.19 -4.07
C GLU A 138 15.99 -3.07 -4.98
N ARG A 139 15.14 -4.09 -4.98
CA ARG A 139 13.90 -4.09 -5.77
C ARG A 139 12.96 -2.98 -5.35
N ILE A 140 12.74 -2.80 -4.04
CA ILE A 140 11.87 -1.74 -3.49
C ILE A 140 12.40 -0.37 -3.92
N LEU A 141 13.70 -0.09 -3.72
CA LEU A 141 14.32 1.19 -4.11
C LEU A 141 14.13 1.49 -5.59
N ASN A 142 14.45 0.51 -6.45
CA ASN A 142 14.32 0.68 -7.89
C ASN A 142 12.88 0.94 -8.31
N ARG A 143 11.93 0.22 -7.72
CA ARG A 143 10.51 0.37 -8.07
C ARG A 143 9.94 1.71 -7.58
N LEU A 144 10.32 2.18 -6.39
CA LEU A 144 9.95 3.52 -5.93
C LEU A 144 10.39 4.58 -6.96
N VAL A 145 11.67 4.56 -7.35
CA VAL A 145 12.20 5.52 -8.34
C VAL A 145 11.49 5.40 -9.69
N LEU A 146 11.34 4.19 -10.22
CA LEU A 146 10.71 3.97 -11.53
C LEU A 146 9.28 4.47 -11.59
N LYS A 147 8.53 4.34 -10.49
CA LYS A 147 7.12 4.74 -10.43
C LYS A 147 6.96 6.24 -10.15
N THR A 148 7.85 6.86 -9.39
CA THR A 148 7.67 8.26 -8.97
C THR A 148 8.48 9.28 -9.78
N ARG A 149 9.54 8.88 -10.51
CA ARG A 149 10.45 9.84 -11.18
C ARG A 149 9.77 10.76 -12.19
N ASP A 150 8.70 10.32 -12.84
CA ASP A 150 8.02 11.10 -13.89
C ASP A 150 7.30 12.33 -13.32
N TYR A 151 7.10 12.38 -12.00
CA TYR A 151 6.60 13.53 -11.26
C TYR A 151 7.70 14.56 -10.95
N PHE A 152 8.98 14.23 -11.17
CA PHE A 152 10.16 15.04 -10.81
C PHE A 152 11.10 15.30 -12.00
N LYS A 153 10.54 15.59 -13.17
CA LYS A 153 11.31 15.80 -14.43
C LYS A 153 12.37 16.90 -14.36
N SER A 154 12.20 17.88 -13.48
CA SER A 154 13.14 18.98 -13.26
C SER A 154 14.25 18.65 -12.26
N SER A 155 14.19 17.51 -11.58
CA SER A 155 15.23 17.13 -10.62
C SER A 155 16.50 16.71 -11.36
N GLN A 156 17.65 17.04 -10.78
CA GLN A 156 18.97 16.57 -11.23
C GLN A 156 19.06 15.03 -11.28
N TYR A 157 18.18 14.34 -10.56
CA TYR A 157 18.11 12.89 -10.48
C TYR A 157 17.12 12.25 -11.47
N TYR A 158 16.50 13.02 -12.37
CA TYR A 158 15.53 12.47 -13.32
C TYR A 158 16.17 11.51 -14.32
N ASP A 159 17.31 11.91 -14.91
CA ASP A 159 18.06 11.12 -15.90
C ASP A 159 19.09 10.18 -15.25
N LEU A 160 18.82 9.74 -14.03
CA LEU A 160 19.60 8.65 -13.44
C LEU A 160 19.50 7.46 -14.38
N SER A 161 20.57 7.19 -15.12
CA SER A 161 20.67 6.01 -15.98
C SER A 161 20.45 4.77 -15.11
N ILE A 162 19.23 4.25 -15.12
CA ILE A 162 18.79 3.04 -14.39
C ILE A 162 19.55 1.78 -14.86
N GLN A 163 20.48 1.92 -15.81
CA GLN A 163 21.32 0.84 -16.32
C GLN A 163 22.22 0.20 -15.25
N LYS A 164 22.36 0.78 -14.05
CA LYS A 164 22.94 0.10 -12.88
C LYS A 164 21.94 0.13 -11.72
N SER A 165 21.08 -0.89 -11.63
CA SER A 165 20.11 -1.12 -10.55
C SER A 165 20.70 -1.08 -9.13
N SER A 166 22.03 -1.18 -9.02
CA SER A 166 22.77 -1.31 -7.76
C SER A 166 23.34 -0.01 -7.18
N ASN A 167 23.06 1.16 -7.77
CA ASN A 167 23.54 2.45 -7.21
C ASN A 167 22.63 3.00 -6.10
N TRP A 168 22.52 2.25 -4.99
CA TRP A 168 21.65 2.60 -3.86
C TRP A 168 21.86 4.03 -3.32
N PRO A 169 23.10 4.53 -3.09
CA PRO A 169 23.28 5.86 -2.49
C PRO A 169 22.64 6.98 -3.32
N THR A 170 22.72 6.88 -4.65
CA THR A 170 22.12 7.88 -5.53
C THR A 170 20.60 7.76 -5.56
N LEU A 171 20.06 6.54 -5.60
CA LEU A 171 18.61 6.31 -5.55
C LEU A 171 18.00 6.80 -4.22
N ILE A 172 18.67 6.53 -3.09
CA ILE A 172 18.24 7.00 -1.76
C ILE A 172 18.22 8.53 -1.72
N LYS A 173 19.28 9.19 -2.17
CA LYS A 173 19.33 10.67 -2.24
C LYS A 173 18.21 11.25 -3.09
N ALA A 174 17.94 10.65 -4.25
CA ALA A 174 16.84 11.08 -5.12
C ALA A 174 15.48 10.94 -4.43
N LEU A 175 15.19 9.79 -3.83
CA LEU A 175 13.91 9.54 -3.15
C LEU A 175 13.70 10.44 -1.93
N ILE A 176 14.76 10.79 -1.19
CA ILE A 176 14.69 11.76 -0.08
C ILE A 176 14.44 13.18 -0.61
N GLU A 177 15.17 13.62 -1.65
CA GLU A 177 14.96 14.94 -2.28
C GLU A 177 13.50 15.09 -2.77
N TRP A 178 12.98 14.02 -3.36
CA TRP A 178 11.60 13.92 -3.85
C TRP A 178 10.55 13.74 -2.75
N LYS A 179 10.98 13.58 -1.49
CA LYS A 179 10.14 13.31 -0.32
C LYS A 179 9.26 12.06 -0.46
N VAL A 180 9.70 11.09 -1.27
CA VAL A 180 9.01 9.79 -1.44
C VAL A 180 9.31 8.86 -0.26
N ILE A 181 10.53 8.96 0.28
CA ILE A 181 10.94 8.30 1.53
C ILE A 181 11.49 9.36 2.49
N SER A 182 11.44 9.07 3.78
CA SER A 182 12.07 9.87 4.83
C SER A 182 13.55 9.53 5.00
N GLU A 183 14.29 10.40 5.70
CA GLU A 183 15.73 10.20 5.94
C GLU A 183 16.02 8.93 6.72
N ASP A 184 15.19 8.58 7.71
CA ASP A 184 15.36 7.37 8.53
C ASP A 184 15.16 6.08 7.73
N ILE A 185 14.24 6.09 6.75
CA ILE A 185 14.08 4.97 5.80
C ILE A 185 15.32 4.88 4.88
N GLY A 186 15.86 6.02 4.44
CA GLY A 186 17.11 6.08 3.67
C GLY A 186 18.31 5.52 4.43
N ASP A 187 18.42 5.81 5.73
CA ASP A 187 19.44 5.24 6.62
C ASP A 187 19.28 3.73 6.77
N ALA A 188 18.04 3.24 6.91
CA ALA A 188 17.75 1.81 6.97
C ALA A 188 18.19 1.09 5.68
N PHE A 189 17.89 1.66 4.50
CA PHE A 189 18.40 1.12 3.23
C PHE A 189 19.93 1.14 3.17
N THR A 190 20.58 2.20 3.65
CA THR A 190 22.04 2.29 3.67
C THR A 190 22.67 1.20 4.55
N LYS A 191 22.07 0.93 5.72
CA LYS A 191 22.49 -0.18 6.60
C LYS A 191 22.24 -1.54 5.96
N LEU A 192 21.08 -1.75 5.34
CA LEU A 192 20.75 -3.00 4.63
C LEU A 192 21.74 -3.29 3.50
N LYS A 193 22.14 -2.26 2.74
CA LYS A 193 23.19 -2.36 1.71
C LYS A 193 24.50 -2.86 2.29
N LYS A 194 24.89 -2.37 3.47
CA LYS A 194 26.11 -2.80 4.15
C LYS A 194 26.05 -4.28 4.50
N TYR A 195 24.96 -4.74 5.12
CA TYR A 195 24.76 -6.16 5.41
C TYR A 195 24.86 -7.05 4.16
N ARG A 196 24.22 -6.64 3.06
CA ARG A 196 24.33 -7.34 1.77
C ARG A 196 25.79 -7.44 1.33
N ASN A 197 26.51 -6.32 1.28
CA ASN A 197 27.89 -6.29 0.80
C ASN A 197 28.83 -7.12 1.69
N ASP A 198 28.71 -6.97 3.01
CA ASP A 198 29.54 -7.69 3.99
C ASP A 198 29.27 -9.19 3.96
N SER A 199 28.05 -9.62 3.59
CA SER A 199 27.71 -11.05 3.45
C SER A 199 28.26 -11.71 2.18
N ILE A 200 28.52 -10.92 1.12
CA ILE A 200 28.99 -11.42 -0.18
C ILE A 200 30.52 -11.44 -0.21
N HIS A 201 31.16 -10.43 0.37
CA HIS A 201 32.61 -10.35 0.44
C HIS A 201 33.13 -11.16 1.62
N TYR A 202 34.20 -11.93 1.39
CA TYR A 202 34.78 -12.76 2.43
C TYR A 202 35.23 -11.91 3.62
N ASN A 203 34.69 -12.21 4.80
CA ASN A 203 35.04 -11.57 6.06
C ASN A 203 35.25 -12.66 7.11
N ALA A 204 36.47 -12.74 7.67
CA ALA A 204 36.82 -13.76 8.65
C ALA A 204 36.00 -13.56 9.94
N GLY A 205 35.31 -14.61 10.39
CA GLY A 205 34.47 -14.54 11.59
C GLY A 205 33.13 -13.82 11.40
N TYR A 206 32.63 -13.71 10.16
CA TYR A 206 31.33 -13.12 9.90
C TYR A 206 30.19 -13.93 10.55
N ASP A 207 29.47 -13.31 11.48
CA ASP A 207 28.30 -13.90 12.14
C ASP A 207 27.08 -13.87 11.21
N PHE A 208 26.84 -14.94 10.47
CA PHE A 208 25.68 -15.01 9.58
C PHE A 208 24.35 -15.00 10.33
N GLU A 209 24.26 -15.61 11.52
CA GLU A 209 23.00 -15.68 12.27
C GLU A 209 22.59 -14.31 12.81
N GLY A 210 23.51 -13.63 13.52
CA GLY A 210 23.25 -12.29 14.05
C GLY A 210 23.02 -11.26 12.95
N ASN A 211 23.86 -11.27 11.90
CA ASN A 211 23.74 -10.29 10.81
C ASN A 211 22.49 -10.54 9.95
N SER A 212 22.06 -11.79 9.75
CA SER A 212 20.82 -12.08 9.01
C SER A 212 19.60 -11.59 9.77
N TYR A 213 19.56 -11.74 11.10
CA TYR A 213 18.50 -11.17 11.93
C TYR A 213 18.40 -9.65 11.76
N GLU A 214 19.52 -8.94 11.89
CA GLU A 214 19.53 -7.48 11.76
C GLU A 214 19.16 -7.01 10.34
N ALA A 215 19.64 -7.70 9.30
CA ALA A 215 19.30 -7.37 7.92
C ALA A 215 17.81 -7.55 7.62
N ILE A 216 17.21 -8.64 8.09
CA ILE A 216 15.78 -8.91 7.90
C ILE A 216 14.95 -7.94 8.71
N LYS A 217 15.34 -7.65 9.96
CA LYS A 217 14.69 -6.65 10.79
C LYS A 217 14.68 -5.27 10.13
N LEU A 218 15.81 -4.84 9.54
CA LEU A 218 15.87 -3.58 8.78
C LEU A 218 14.94 -3.59 7.57
N LEU A 219 14.89 -4.70 6.83
CA LEU A 219 13.98 -4.81 5.69
C LEU A 219 12.50 -4.75 6.12
N LEU A 220 12.15 -5.45 7.21
CA LEU A 220 10.82 -5.40 7.79
C LEU A 220 10.47 -3.98 8.27
N GLU A 221 11.42 -3.27 8.88
CA GLU A 221 11.26 -1.87 9.29
C GLU A 221 11.03 -0.94 8.10
N ILE A 222 11.78 -1.12 7.01
CA ILE A 222 11.59 -0.36 5.76
C ILE A 222 10.16 -0.59 5.23
N VAL A 223 9.73 -1.84 5.15
CA VAL A 223 8.39 -2.18 4.64
C VAL A 223 7.32 -1.62 5.56
N ASP A 224 7.50 -1.77 6.88
CA ASP A 224 6.57 -1.29 7.88
C ASP A 224 6.45 0.25 7.88
N LYS A 225 7.55 0.98 7.80
CA LYS A 225 7.50 2.45 7.76
C LYS A 225 6.95 3.00 6.46
N GLN A 226 7.29 2.38 5.31
CA GLN A 226 6.88 2.91 4.02
C GLN A 226 5.44 2.53 3.65
N PHE A 227 5.02 1.29 3.95
CA PHE A 227 3.81 0.68 3.37
C PHE A 227 2.73 0.31 4.40
N ASN A 228 2.99 0.41 5.71
CA ASN A 228 1.98 0.17 6.74
C ASN A 228 1.08 1.40 6.91
N TYR A 229 -0.22 1.19 6.78
CA TYR A 229 -1.22 2.25 6.89
C TYR A 229 -1.29 2.88 8.29
N LEU A 230 -0.98 2.10 9.33
CA LEU A 230 -1.06 2.55 10.73
C LEU A 230 0.09 3.50 11.11
N ASN A 231 1.25 3.32 10.47
CA ASN A 231 2.44 4.12 10.73
C ASN A 231 2.46 5.42 9.91
N ARG A 232 1.85 5.43 8.73
CA ARG A 232 1.79 6.58 7.82
C ARG A 232 0.61 7.51 8.10
N LYS A 233 0.51 8.00 9.34
CA LYS A 233 -0.54 8.94 9.76
C LYS A 233 -0.50 10.28 9.01
N ASP A 234 0.61 10.59 8.36
CA ASP A 234 0.77 11.71 7.43
C ASP A 234 -0.03 11.55 6.14
N LEU A 235 -0.33 10.31 5.73
CA LEU A 235 -1.08 10.00 4.51
C LEU A 235 -2.50 9.49 4.81
N PHE A 236 -2.70 8.84 5.95
CA PHE A 236 -3.93 8.11 6.25
C PHE A 236 -4.66 8.62 7.48
N TRP A 237 -5.98 8.51 7.41
CA TRP A 237 -6.88 8.43 8.56
C TRP A 237 -7.15 6.94 8.82
N ALA A 238 -6.34 6.35 9.70
CA ALA A 238 -6.39 4.93 10.00
C ALA A 238 -7.24 4.69 11.25
N PHE A 239 -8.41 4.10 11.06
CA PHE A 239 -9.40 3.80 12.10
C PHE A 239 -10.03 5.02 12.80
N ASP A 240 -9.84 6.23 12.30
CA ASP A 240 -10.64 7.41 12.69
C ASP A 240 -12.14 7.20 12.37
N CYS A 241 -12.42 6.39 11.34
CA CYS A 241 -13.70 5.73 11.14
C CYS A 241 -13.54 4.24 11.51
N PRO A 242 -14.42 3.66 12.36
CA PRO A 242 -14.28 2.28 12.79
C PRO A 242 -14.15 1.29 11.63
N GLY A 243 -13.08 0.49 11.66
CA GLY A 243 -12.81 -0.55 10.66
C GLY A 243 -12.34 -0.05 9.29
N GLU A 244 -12.01 1.23 9.15
CA GLU A 244 -11.66 1.81 7.85
C GLU A 244 -10.32 2.54 7.84
N VAL A 245 -9.72 2.59 6.65
CA VAL A 245 -8.58 3.46 6.36
C VAL A 245 -8.96 4.37 5.20
N LEU A 246 -8.90 5.68 5.42
CA LEU A 246 -9.13 6.68 4.41
C LEU A 246 -7.82 7.38 4.05
N VAL A 247 -7.67 7.78 2.79
CA VAL A 247 -6.54 8.60 2.34
C VAL A 247 -6.87 10.07 2.62
N ARG A 248 -5.93 10.79 3.24
CA ARG A 248 -6.04 12.23 3.48
C ARG A 248 -6.17 12.97 2.15
N THR A 249 -7.09 13.94 2.07
CA THR A 249 -7.26 14.74 0.85
C THR A 249 -5.99 15.52 0.51
N SER A 250 -5.26 15.99 1.53
CA SER A 250 -3.97 16.68 1.36
C SER A 250 -2.86 15.80 0.77
N ALA A 251 -2.98 14.48 0.88
CA ALA A 251 -1.98 13.52 0.41
C ALA A 251 -2.20 13.08 -1.04
N LEU A 252 -3.33 13.45 -1.68
CA LEU A 252 -3.67 12.99 -3.04
C LEU A 252 -2.72 13.49 -4.13
N SER A 253 -1.99 14.57 -3.87
CA SER A 253 -0.95 15.07 -4.78
C SER A 253 0.36 14.30 -4.68
N ASP A 254 0.58 13.54 -3.60
CA ASP A 254 1.82 12.81 -3.35
C ASP A 254 2.03 11.70 -4.41
N PRO A 255 3.18 11.68 -5.12
CA PRO A 255 3.49 10.64 -6.10
C PRO A 255 3.44 9.21 -5.53
N PHE A 256 3.87 9.01 -4.29
CA PHE A 256 3.79 7.71 -3.63
C PHE A 256 2.34 7.26 -3.49
N VAL A 257 1.45 8.16 -3.04
CA VAL A 257 0.02 7.86 -2.89
C VAL A 257 -0.60 7.49 -4.24
N LYS A 258 -0.30 8.25 -5.30
CA LYS A 258 -0.83 8.00 -6.65
C LYS A 258 -0.44 6.63 -7.18
N GLU A 259 0.82 6.24 -7.02
CA GLU A 259 1.37 5.05 -7.66
C GLU A 259 1.21 3.77 -6.83
N PHE A 260 1.24 3.87 -5.49
CA PHE A 260 1.28 2.71 -4.59
C PHE A 260 0.03 2.54 -3.73
N VAL A 261 -0.78 3.60 -3.55
CA VAL A 261 -1.94 3.56 -2.64
C VAL A 261 -3.26 3.58 -3.42
N LEU A 262 -3.46 4.58 -4.28
CA LEU A 262 -4.72 4.74 -5.03
C LEU A 262 -5.13 3.52 -5.87
N PRO A 263 -4.23 2.70 -6.43
CA PRO A 263 -4.61 1.46 -7.12
C PRO A 263 -5.41 0.49 -6.25
N TYR A 264 -5.28 0.58 -4.92
CA TYR A 264 -5.96 -0.26 -3.93
C TYR A 264 -7.10 0.47 -3.22
N CYS A 265 -7.54 1.61 -3.75
CA CYS A 265 -8.58 2.44 -3.15
C CYS A 265 -9.86 2.50 -4.00
N ARG A 266 -10.95 2.89 -3.36
CA ARG A 266 -12.20 3.26 -4.01
C ARG A 266 -12.68 4.61 -3.48
N LEU A 267 -13.23 5.42 -4.37
CA LEU A 267 -13.95 6.61 -3.97
C LEU A 267 -15.25 6.22 -3.29
N ILE A 268 -15.50 6.78 -2.12
CA ILE A 268 -16.72 6.60 -1.34
C ILE A 268 -17.30 7.95 -0.94
N THR A 269 -18.62 8.01 -0.83
CA THR A 269 -19.33 9.09 -0.14
C THR A 269 -19.35 8.81 1.36
N PRO A 270 -19.65 9.79 2.23
CA PRO A 270 -19.81 9.56 3.67
C PRO A 270 -20.82 8.45 4.00
N PHE A 271 -21.74 8.17 3.08
CA PHE A 271 -22.81 7.19 3.22
C PHE A 271 -22.55 5.83 2.56
N CYS A 272 -21.36 5.58 1.98
CA CYS A 272 -21.00 4.34 1.28
C CYS A 272 -21.72 4.10 -0.07
N GLU A 273 -22.18 5.14 -0.76
CA GLU A 273 -23.11 4.98 -1.91
C GLU A 273 -22.53 5.35 -3.31
N PRO A 274 -21.30 4.98 -3.71
CA PRO A 274 -20.86 5.29 -5.07
C PRO A 274 -21.49 4.38 -6.15
N MET A 275 -22.07 3.23 -5.78
CA MET A 275 -22.41 2.13 -6.73
C MET A 275 -23.75 1.41 -6.45
N ALA A 276 -24.59 1.90 -5.54
CA ALA A 276 -25.93 1.30 -5.39
C ALA A 276 -26.66 1.37 -6.73
N THR A 277 -27.33 0.28 -7.12
CA THR A 277 -28.23 0.26 -8.28
C THR A 277 -29.62 -0.08 -7.72
N PRO A 278 -30.57 0.88 -7.68
CA PRO A 278 -30.42 2.27 -8.08
C PRO A 278 -29.53 3.05 -7.11
N PRO A 279 -28.80 4.08 -7.56
CA PRO A 279 -28.12 4.98 -6.64
C PRO A 279 -29.19 5.52 -5.72
N ILE A 280 -28.98 5.44 -4.40
CA ILE A 280 -29.83 6.18 -3.48
C ILE A 280 -29.51 7.66 -3.77
N ARG A 281 -30.28 8.22 -4.71
CA ARG A 281 -30.35 9.64 -5.01
C ARG A 281 -31.00 10.31 -3.80
N GLY A 282 -30.23 10.48 -2.73
CA GLY A 282 -30.67 11.19 -1.55
C GLY A 282 -30.33 12.67 -1.68
N LYS A 283 -31.33 13.55 -1.49
CA LYS A 283 -31.19 15.01 -1.32
C LYS A 283 -30.16 15.45 -0.26
N ASN A 284 -29.60 14.50 0.50
CA ASN A 284 -28.75 14.75 1.67
C ASN A 284 -27.28 14.38 1.44
N THR A 285 -26.87 13.97 0.23
CA THR A 285 -25.46 13.66 -0.03
C THR A 285 -24.61 14.93 0.08
N PRO A 286 -23.58 14.98 0.94
CA PRO A 286 -22.76 16.18 1.12
C PRO A 286 -22.05 16.58 -0.17
N LEU A 287 -22.03 17.87 -0.46
CA LEU A 287 -21.30 18.45 -1.59
C LEU A 287 -19.96 19.03 -1.13
N LYS A 288 -19.03 19.19 -2.07
CA LYS A 288 -17.75 19.87 -1.87
C LYS A 288 -17.95 21.39 -1.73
N PRO A 289 -17.06 22.07 -1.00
CA PRO A 289 -15.96 21.52 -0.21
C PRO A 289 -16.47 20.90 1.10
N LEU A 290 -15.92 19.74 1.45
CA LEU A 290 -16.11 19.09 2.75
C LEU A 290 -14.74 18.75 3.31
N SER A 291 -14.47 19.10 4.57
CA SER A 291 -13.21 18.76 5.22
C SER A 291 -13.13 17.25 5.49
N ASP A 292 -11.92 16.72 5.63
CA ASP A 292 -11.71 15.31 5.99
C ASP A 292 -12.34 15.02 7.36
N GLU A 293 -12.20 15.93 8.32
CA GLU A 293 -12.74 15.80 9.67
C GLU A 293 -14.27 15.76 9.68
N ASP A 294 -14.91 16.61 8.88
CA ASP A 294 -16.38 16.61 8.79
C ASP A 294 -16.89 15.39 8.03
N PHE A 295 -16.17 14.93 7.00
CA PHE A 295 -16.46 13.65 6.33
C PHE A 295 -16.43 12.50 7.33
N ILE A 296 -15.37 12.42 8.15
CA ILE A 296 -15.21 11.38 9.18
C ILE A 296 -16.31 11.48 10.24
N LYS A 297 -16.64 12.68 10.73
CA LYS A 297 -17.73 12.87 11.72
C LYS A 297 -19.09 12.40 11.19
N ILE A 298 -19.44 12.74 9.94
CA ILE A 298 -20.70 12.29 9.31
C ILE A 298 -20.73 10.76 9.18
N ARG A 299 -19.56 10.16 8.95
CA ARG A 299 -19.42 8.73 8.75
C ARG A 299 -19.46 7.93 10.05
N SER A 300 -18.80 8.43 11.09
CA SER A 300 -18.73 7.80 12.41
C SER A 300 -19.99 7.99 13.26
N SER A 301 -20.92 8.87 12.85
CA SER A 301 -22.20 9.08 13.53
C SER A 301 -23.32 8.11 13.10
N LYS A 302 -23.00 7.16 12.21
CA LYS A 302 -23.87 6.05 11.82
C LYS A 302 -23.49 4.77 12.55
#